data_AF-A0A0J9EFK6-F1
#
_entry.id   AF-A0A0J9EFK6-F1
#
_cell.length_a   1.000
_cell.length_b   1.000
_cell.length_c   1.000
_cell.angle_alpha   90.00
_cell.angle_beta   90.00
_cell.angle_gamma   90.00
#
_symmetry.space_group_name_H-M   'P 1'
#
loop_
_entity.id
_entity.type
_entity.pdbx_description
1 polymer ?
#
loop_
_entity_poly.entity_id
_entity_poly.type
_entity_poly.pdbx_seq_one_letter_code
_entity_poly.pdbx_strand_id
1 'polypeptide(L)'
;MRTAGLFIIAALVLAACGGGGYRSVDRFSTPRTLFATGPIYAACLRADRKAASRSLCGCVQAVANQHLRGGDISLAASFYADPHQAQVVRQSDRPSNERFWRAYKVYAEAAERQCG
;
A
#
# COMPACT_ATOMS: atom_id res chain seq x y z
N MET A 1 52.87 -34.67 -2.31
CA MET A 1 54.32 -34.63 -1.98
C MET A 1 55.01 -33.69 -2.95
N ARG A 2 55.92 -32.85 -2.44
CA ARG A 2 56.81 -31.86 -3.12
C ARG A 2 56.19 -30.48 -3.41
N THR A 3 56.21 -29.56 -2.44
CA THR A 3 57.26 -28.54 -2.16
C THR A 3 57.48 -27.57 -3.32
N ALA A 4 57.01 -26.32 -3.28
CA ALA A 4 57.45 -25.16 -2.47
C ALA A 4 58.36 -24.23 -3.31
N GLY A 5 58.04 -22.93 -3.28
CA GLY A 5 58.98 -21.84 -3.58
C GLY A 5 58.60 -21.00 -4.79
N LEU A 6 58.13 -19.78 -4.55
CA LEU A 6 58.83 -18.51 -4.82
C LEU A 6 57.78 -17.37 -4.81
N PHE A 7 57.81 -16.51 -3.78
CA PHE A 7 58.31 -15.13 -3.86
C PHE A 7 57.61 -14.37 -5.00
N ILE A 8 56.74 -13.39 -4.74
CA ILE A 8 57.15 -12.02 -4.42
C ILE A 8 55.95 -11.30 -3.78
N ILE A 9 56.19 -10.76 -2.59
CA ILE A 9 55.33 -9.79 -1.91
C ILE A 9 55.60 -8.44 -2.59
N ALA A 10 54.66 -7.94 -3.38
CA ALA A 10 54.67 -6.56 -3.87
C ALA A 10 53.50 -5.81 -3.22
N ALA A 11 53.82 -5.11 -2.13
CA ALA A 11 52.93 -4.17 -1.47
C ALA A 11 52.76 -2.93 -2.37
N LEU A 12 51.60 -2.81 -3.03
CA LEU A 12 51.14 -1.55 -3.60
C LEU A 12 50.14 -0.93 -2.62
N VAL A 13 50.64 0.03 -1.85
CA VAL A 13 49.86 0.90 -0.97
C VAL A 13 49.06 1.86 -1.86
N LEU A 14 47.81 1.52 -2.16
CA LEU A 14 46.84 2.53 -2.63
C LEU A 14 46.37 3.33 -1.43
N ALA A 15 47.03 4.45 -1.18
CA ALA A 15 46.46 5.55 -0.40
C ALA A 15 45.31 6.18 -1.21
N ALA A 16 44.11 5.61 -1.10
CA ALA A 16 42.89 6.28 -1.54
C ALA A 16 42.44 7.23 -0.41
N CYS A 17 42.82 8.50 -0.55
CA CYS A 17 42.16 9.60 0.14
C CYS A 17 40.75 9.71 -0.45
N GLY A 18 39.77 9.12 0.23
CA GLY A 18 38.37 9.10 -0.18
C GLY A 18 37.49 9.48 0.99
N GLY A 19 37.52 10.75 1.37
CA GLY A 19 36.54 11.33 2.27
C GLY A 19 35.15 11.23 1.66
N GLY A 20 34.34 10.33 2.20
CA GLY A 20 32.93 10.21 1.87
C GLY A 20 32.16 10.11 3.18
N GLY A 21 31.79 11.27 3.74
CA GLY A 21 30.87 11.31 4.87
C GLY A 21 29.54 10.71 4.45
N TYR A 22 29.37 9.41 4.68
CA TYR A 22 28.06 8.78 4.65
C TYR A 22 27.32 9.34 5.85
N ARG A 23 26.56 10.40 5.62
CA ARG A 23 25.50 10.82 6.54
C ARG A 23 24.72 9.55 6.87
N SER A 24 24.75 9.17 8.14
CA SER A 24 23.77 8.29 8.73
C SER A 24 22.41 8.92 8.46
N VAL A 25 21.79 8.56 7.34
CA VAL A 25 20.35 8.69 7.19
C VAL A 25 19.80 7.72 8.22
N ASP A 26 19.27 8.29 9.31
CA ASP A 26 18.61 7.53 10.35
C ASP A 26 17.64 6.57 9.68
N ARG A 27 17.96 5.26 9.75
CA ARG A 27 17.05 4.17 9.41
C ARG A 27 15.96 4.07 10.48
N PHE A 28 15.26 5.16 10.75
CA PHE A 28 13.91 5.07 11.25
C PHE A 28 13.02 4.75 10.06
N SER A 29 12.97 3.46 9.74
CA SER A 29 11.88 2.88 8.97
C SER A 29 10.62 3.04 9.81
N THR A 30 10.07 4.26 9.87
CA THR A 30 8.75 4.47 10.44
C THR A 30 7.80 3.66 9.57
N PRO A 31 7.07 2.67 10.13
CA PRO A 31 6.10 1.95 9.35
C PRO A 31 5.12 2.99 8.78
N ARG A 32 5.02 3.04 7.45
CA ARG A 32 4.07 3.93 6.79
C ARG A 32 2.67 3.47 7.20
N THR A 33 2.10 4.14 8.18
CA THR A 33 0.69 3.98 8.51
C THR A 33 -0.10 4.49 7.32
N LEU A 34 -0.73 3.57 6.59
CA LEU A 34 -1.65 3.91 5.53
C LEU A 34 -2.87 4.55 6.20
N PHE A 35 -3.02 5.85 6.00
CA PHE A 35 -4.10 6.61 6.58
C PHE A 35 -4.50 7.76 5.67
N ALA A 36 -5.79 7.84 5.38
CA ALA A 36 -6.39 8.97 4.68
C ALA A 36 -7.83 9.16 5.15
N THR A 37 -8.35 10.37 4.98
CA THR A 37 -9.76 10.69 5.20
C THR A 37 -10.44 10.95 3.86
N GLY A 38 -11.75 10.72 3.78
CA GLY A 38 -12.51 10.87 2.56
C GLY A 38 -13.90 10.23 2.63
N PRO A 39 -14.58 10.06 1.48
CA PRO A 39 -15.93 9.52 1.43
C PRO A 39 -16.06 8.11 2.02
N ILE A 40 -15.12 7.22 1.72
CA ILE A 40 -15.10 5.85 2.26
C ILE A 40 -14.80 5.86 3.76
N TYR A 41 -13.87 6.69 4.22
CA TYR A 41 -13.59 6.87 5.66
C TYR A 41 -14.86 7.28 6.42
N ALA A 42 -15.55 8.31 5.92
CA ALA A 42 -16.77 8.81 6.55
C ALA A 42 -17.90 7.77 6.51
N ALA A 43 -18.04 7.04 5.40
CA ALA A 43 -19.07 6.01 5.25
C ALA A 43 -18.78 4.78 6.12
N CYS A 44 -17.53 4.36 6.23
CA CYS A 44 -17.07 3.28 7.09
C CYS A 44 -17.37 3.56 8.57
N LEU A 45 -17.09 4.77 9.05
CA LEU A 45 -17.43 5.16 10.42
C LEU A 45 -18.94 5.24 10.65
N ARG A 46 -19.69 5.79 9.69
CA ARG A 46 -21.16 5.90 9.78
C ARG A 46 -21.88 4.56 9.74
N ALA A 47 -21.30 3.55 9.09
CA ALA A 47 -21.88 2.21 9.05
C ALA A 47 -21.92 1.54 10.45
N ASP A 48 -21.22 2.12 11.44
CA ASP A 48 -21.23 1.76 12.88
C ASP A 48 -21.21 0.24 13.13
N ARG A 49 -20.44 -0.47 12.30
CA ARG A 49 -20.19 -1.90 12.47
C ARG A 49 -19.27 -2.03 13.69
N LYS A 50 -19.45 -3.05 14.54
CA LYS A 50 -18.62 -3.27 15.74
C LYS A 50 -17.10 -3.20 15.52
N ALA A 51 -16.64 -3.45 14.29
CA ALA A 51 -15.23 -3.42 13.90
C ALA A 51 -14.75 -2.05 13.34
N ALA A 52 -15.64 -1.10 13.11
CA ALA A 52 -15.29 0.20 12.54
C ALA A 52 -14.47 1.02 13.57
N SER A 53 -13.22 1.32 13.22
CA SER A 53 -12.33 2.17 14.00
C SER A 53 -11.74 3.24 13.09
N ARG A 54 -11.29 4.36 13.69
CA ARG A 54 -10.64 5.44 12.91
C ARG A 54 -9.42 4.93 12.15
N SER A 55 -8.62 4.06 12.75
CA SER A 55 -7.44 3.46 12.11
C SER A 55 -7.85 2.57 10.94
N LEU A 56 -8.81 1.66 11.13
CA LEU A 56 -9.29 0.77 10.07
C LEU A 56 -9.88 1.56 8.90
N CYS A 57 -10.83 2.45 9.18
CA CYS A 57 -11.48 3.24 8.13
C CYS A 57 -10.47 4.15 7.41
N GLY A 58 -9.45 4.64 8.12
CA GLY A 58 -8.37 5.42 7.53
C GLY A 58 -7.46 4.61 6.60
N CYS A 59 -7.11 3.39 7.00
CA CYS A 59 -6.35 2.45 6.18
C CYS A 59 -7.12 2.09 4.91
N VAL A 60 -8.39 1.71 5.06
CA VAL A 60 -9.25 1.34 3.93
C VAL A 60 -9.41 2.50 2.93
N GLN A 61 -9.58 3.73 3.40
CA GLN A 61 -9.59 4.92 2.54
C GLN A 61 -8.25 5.16 1.84
N ALA A 62 -7.12 4.97 2.53
CA ALA A 62 -5.79 5.14 1.94
C ALA A 62 -5.50 4.09 0.85
N VAL A 63 -5.95 2.85 1.05
CA VAL A 63 -5.88 1.79 0.04
C VAL A 63 -6.82 2.11 -1.13
N ALA A 64 -8.04 2.60 -0.86
CA ALA A 64 -8.95 3.03 -1.92
C ALA A 64 -8.33 4.13 -2.80
N ASN A 65 -7.64 5.11 -2.23
CA ASN A 65 -6.98 6.17 -3.00
C ASN A 65 -5.87 5.67 -3.94
N GLN A 66 -5.34 4.47 -3.72
CA GLN A 66 -4.32 3.85 -4.59
C GLN A 66 -4.95 3.06 -5.74
N HIS A 67 -6.18 2.58 -5.59
CA HIS A 67 -6.80 1.62 -6.51
C HIS A 67 -8.05 2.17 -7.23
N LEU A 68 -8.73 3.15 -6.65
CA LEU A 68 -10.01 3.69 -7.13
C LEU A 68 -9.86 5.15 -7.55
N ARG A 69 -10.61 5.56 -8.58
CA ARG A 69 -10.72 6.97 -9.00
C ARG A 69 -11.79 7.68 -8.18
N GLY A 70 -11.85 9.02 -8.22
CA GLY A 70 -12.81 9.80 -7.43
C GLY A 70 -14.28 9.38 -7.56
N GLY A 71 -14.72 9.06 -8.80
CA GLY A 71 -16.06 8.52 -9.04
C GLY A 71 -16.26 7.12 -8.44
N ASP A 72 -15.26 6.26 -8.56
CA ASP A 72 -15.26 4.91 -7.98
C ASP A 72 -15.25 4.95 -6.45
N ILE A 73 -14.51 5.89 -5.84
CA ILE A 73 -14.50 6.11 -4.38
C ILE A 73 -15.89 6.49 -3.89
N SER A 74 -16.59 7.36 -4.63
CA SER A 74 -17.94 7.78 -4.28
C SER A 74 -18.94 6.63 -4.40
N LEU A 75 -18.83 5.83 -5.47
CA LEU A 75 -19.64 4.63 -5.66
C LEU A 75 -19.38 3.58 -4.57
N ALA A 76 -18.11 3.29 -4.27
CA ALA A 76 -17.73 2.38 -3.19
C ALA A 76 -18.21 2.87 -1.81
N ALA A 77 -18.14 4.18 -1.54
CA ALA A 77 -18.66 4.77 -0.30
C ALA A 77 -20.18 4.56 -0.16
N SER A 78 -20.93 4.53 -1.26
CA SER A 78 -22.38 4.27 -1.23
C SER A 78 -22.73 2.86 -0.72
N PHE A 79 -21.85 1.87 -0.94
CA PHE A 79 -22.08 0.47 -0.54
C PHE A 79 -22.11 0.28 0.98
N TYR A 80 -21.45 1.17 1.74
CA TYR A 80 -21.51 1.14 3.19
C TYR A 80 -22.88 1.56 3.73
N ALA A 81 -23.60 2.43 3.00
CA ALA A 81 -24.95 2.87 3.36
C ALA A 81 -26.00 1.89 2.84
N ASP A 82 -25.82 1.39 1.61
CA ASP A 82 -26.69 0.40 0.99
C ASP A 82 -25.86 -0.76 0.40
N PRO A 83 -25.68 -1.87 1.15
CA PRO A 83 -24.98 -3.04 0.65
C PRO A 83 -25.62 -3.68 -0.59
N HIS A 84 -26.91 -3.42 -0.86
CA HIS A 84 -27.57 -3.92 -2.06
C HIS A 84 -27.02 -3.29 -3.34
N GLN A 85 -26.56 -2.03 -3.31
CA GLN A 85 -25.92 -1.38 -4.46
C GLN A 85 -24.72 -2.18 -4.99
N ALA A 86 -23.96 -2.84 -4.11
CA ALA A 86 -22.84 -3.68 -4.54
C ALA A 86 -23.32 -4.84 -5.42
N GLN A 87 -24.48 -5.43 -5.11
CA GLN A 87 -25.06 -6.50 -5.93
C GLN A 87 -25.59 -5.98 -7.26
N VAL A 88 -26.24 -4.82 -7.27
CA VAL A 88 -26.73 -4.16 -8.50
C VAL A 88 -25.56 -3.84 -9.43
N VAL A 89 -24.49 -3.23 -8.91
CA VAL A 89 -23.32 -2.88 -9.71
C VAL A 89 -22.59 -4.11 -10.23
N ARG A 90 -22.46 -5.16 -9.40
CA ARG A 90 -21.82 -6.43 -9.79
C ARG A 90 -22.54 -7.13 -10.95
N GLN A 91 -23.86 -7.06 -10.98
CA GLN A 91 -24.70 -7.74 -11.97
C GLN A 91 -25.01 -6.87 -13.20
N SER A 92 -24.50 -5.64 -13.24
CA SER A 92 -24.80 -4.71 -14.30
C SER A 92 -23.94 -4.93 -15.55
N ASP A 93 -24.57 -4.98 -16.71
CA ASP A 93 -23.90 -5.04 -18.03
C ASP A 93 -23.32 -3.68 -18.49
N ARG A 94 -23.31 -2.65 -17.63
CA ARG A 94 -22.78 -1.33 -18.00
C ARG A 94 -21.24 -1.39 -18.01
N PRO A 95 -20.57 -0.96 -19.10
CA PRO A 95 -19.10 -1.02 -19.18
C PRO A 95 -18.37 -0.24 -18.07
N SER A 96 -18.98 0.83 -17.56
CA SER A 96 -18.46 1.58 -16.40
C SER A 96 -18.49 0.76 -15.12
N ASN A 97 -19.57 0.02 -14.89
CA ASN A 97 -19.74 -0.81 -13.71
C ASN A 97 -18.80 -2.00 -13.73
N GLU A 98 -18.57 -2.61 -14.90
CA GLU A 98 -17.57 -3.68 -15.05
C GLU A 98 -16.14 -3.19 -14.79
N ARG A 99 -15.79 -1.98 -15.25
CA ARG A 99 -14.46 -1.37 -14.97
C ARG A 99 -14.31 -1.08 -13.49
N PHE A 100 -15.33 -0.46 -12.89
CA PHE A 100 -15.38 -0.22 -11.46
C PHE A 100 -15.23 -1.54 -10.68
N TRP A 101 -15.99 -2.58 -11.04
CA TRP A 101 -15.99 -3.85 -10.31
C TRP A 101 -14.62 -4.56 -10.37
N ARG A 102 -13.92 -4.46 -11.51
CA ARG A 102 -12.53 -4.93 -11.63
C ARG A 102 -11.61 -4.20 -10.67
N ALA A 103 -11.66 -2.88 -10.63
CA ALA A 103 -10.85 -2.07 -9.70
C ALA A 103 -11.24 -2.30 -8.23
N TYR A 104 -12.53 -2.42 -7.94
CA TYR A 104 -13.07 -2.67 -6.62
C TYR A 104 -12.59 -4.00 -6.03
N LYS A 105 -12.51 -5.07 -6.82
CA LYS A 105 -11.93 -6.34 -6.35
C LYS A 105 -10.47 -6.20 -5.96
N VAL A 106 -9.66 -5.54 -6.79
CA VAL A 106 -8.24 -5.30 -6.50
C VAL A 106 -8.09 -4.47 -5.21
N TYR A 107 -8.90 -3.43 -5.07
CA TYR A 107 -9.00 -2.63 -3.85
C TYR A 107 -9.37 -3.49 -2.62
N ALA A 108 -10.41 -4.32 -2.72
CA ALA A 108 -10.90 -5.12 -1.60
C ALA A 108 -9.85 -6.13 -1.13
N GLU A 109 -9.21 -6.85 -2.06
CA GLU A 109 -8.11 -7.77 -1.76
C GLU A 109 -6.91 -7.03 -1.13
N ALA A 110 -6.57 -5.84 -1.62
CA ALA A 110 -5.50 -5.03 -1.06
C ALA A 110 -5.84 -4.54 0.36
N ALA A 111 -7.10 -4.14 0.59
CA ALA A 111 -7.56 -3.67 1.89
C ALA A 111 -7.58 -4.81 2.92
N GLU A 112 -7.99 -6.02 2.54
CA GLU A 112 -7.93 -7.19 3.40
C GLU A 112 -6.48 -7.51 3.82
N ARG A 113 -5.54 -7.51 2.87
CA ARG A 113 -4.13 -7.79 3.17
C ARG A 113 -3.44 -6.73 4.03
N GLN A 114 -3.86 -5.47 3.93
CA GLN A 114 -3.15 -4.34 4.53
C GLN A 114 -3.82 -3.79 5.79
N CYS A 115 -5.14 -3.97 5.93
CA CYS A 115 -5.94 -3.36 6.99
C CYS A 115 -6.70 -4.39 7.86
N GLY A 116 -6.76 -5.65 7.44
CA GLY A 116 -7.46 -6.75 8.13
C GLY A 116 -6.69 -7.39 9.27
#